data_AF-A0A380MSJ6-F1
#
_entry.id   AF-A0A380MSJ6-F1
#
_cell.length_a   1.000
_cell.length_b   1.000
_cell.length_c   1.000
_cell.angle_alpha   90.00
_cell.angle_beta   90.00
_cell.angle_gamma   90.00
#
_symmetry.space_group_name_H-M   'P 1'
#
loop_
_entity.id
_entity.type
_entity.pdbx_description
1 polymer ?
#
loop_
_entity_poly.entity_id
_entity_poly.type
_entity_poly.pdbx_seq_one_letter_code
_entity_poly.pdbx_strand_id
1 'polypeptide(L)'
;MLTIEDLRENNLILLEMISGSRAYGLATETSDIDIKDVFYLPQADFYGLERIHQISNETNDIVYYELGRFVELLLESNPNVMELLFPPSDCIRIYHPLITQFKPEWFVSKQCQQTFAGYSQIS
;
A
#
# COMPACT_ATOMS: atom_id res chain seq x y z
N MET A 1 -4.56 -8.82 18.61
CA MET A 1 -4.67 -7.89 17.48
C MET A 1 -3.43 -8.07 16.64
N LEU A 2 -3.58 -8.33 15.34
CA LEU A 2 -2.46 -8.56 14.43
C LEU A 2 -1.59 -7.28 14.32
N THR A 3 -0.28 -7.44 14.39
CA THR A 3 0.70 -6.35 14.34
C THR A 3 1.62 -6.47 13.13
N ILE A 4 2.38 -5.41 12.81
CA ILE A 4 3.35 -5.42 11.70
C ILE A 4 4.45 -6.48 11.93
N GLU A 5 4.86 -6.70 13.19
CA GLU A 5 5.88 -7.71 13.49
C GLU A 5 5.36 -9.12 13.22
N ASP A 6 4.10 -9.40 13.58
CA ASP A 6 3.44 -10.67 13.25
C ASP A 6 3.44 -10.92 11.73
N LEU A 7 3.24 -9.87 10.90
CA LEU A 7 3.27 -9.99 9.44
C LEU A 7 4.65 -10.44 8.93
N ARG A 8 5.72 -9.92 9.51
CA ARG A 8 7.10 -10.25 9.14
C ARG A 8 7.46 -11.68 9.57
N GLU A 9 7.19 -12.02 10.83
CA GLU A 9 7.51 -13.33 11.40
C GLU A 9 6.80 -14.47 10.65
N ASN A 10 5.58 -14.21 10.17
CA ASN A 10 4.75 -15.21 9.49
C ASN A 10 4.80 -15.14 7.95
N ASN A 11 5.68 -14.30 7.36
CA ASN A 11 5.80 -14.11 5.91
C ASN A 11 4.47 -13.78 5.21
N LEU A 12 3.71 -12.84 5.80
CA LEU A 12 2.39 -12.43 5.34
C LEU A 12 2.42 -11.22 4.40
N ILE A 13 3.60 -10.65 4.14
CA ILE A 13 3.79 -9.43 3.35
C ILE A 13 3.91 -9.78 1.87
N LEU A 14 3.13 -9.10 1.03
CA LEU A 14 3.14 -9.24 -0.44
C LEU A 14 3.89 -8.10 -1.12
N LEU A 15 3.86 -6.91 -0.54
CA LEU A 15 4.55 -5.73 -1.04
C LEU A 15 5.13 -4.98 0.15
N GLU A 16 6.43 -4.69 0.11
CA GLU A 16 7.06 -3.73 1.03
C GLU A 16 7.92 -2.75 0.23
N MET A 17 7.62 -1.45 0.35
CA MET A 17 8.37 -0.39 -0.31
C MET A 17 8.53 0.87 0.54
N ILE A 18 9.63 1.57 0.30
CA ILE A 18 9.85 2.92 0.82
C ILE A 18 9.04 3.88 -0.05
N SER A 19 8.18 4.68 0.59
CA SER A 19 7.34 5.71 -0.04
C SER A 19 7.79 7.11 0.41
N GLY A 20 7.11 8.14 -0.09
CA GLY A 20 7.27 9.52 0.39
C GLY A 20 8.47 10.25 -0.23
N SER A 21 8.91 11.34 0.42
CA SER A 21 9.97 12.22 -0.10
C SER A 21 11.28 11.50 -0.42
N ARG A 22 11.55 10.37 0.26
CA ARG A 22 12.69 9.48 -0.01
C ARG A 22 12.59 8.78 -1.36
N ALA A 23 11.40 8.31 -1.75
CA ALA A 23 11.18 7.69 -3.05
C ALA A 23 11.36 8.68 -4.22
N TYR A 24 11.13 9.97 -3.97
CA TYR A 24 11.28 11.04 -4.96
C TYR A 24 12.63 11.77 -4.90
N GLY A 25 13.58 11.31 -4.08
CA GLY A 25 14.90 11.94 -3.93
C GLY A 25 14.87 13.35 -3.33
N LEU A 26 13.77 13.71 -2.66
CA LEU A 26 13.54 15.01 -2.01
C LEU A 26 13.81 14.98 -0.50
N ALA A 27 14.28 13.85 0.02
CA ALA A 27 14.50 13.66 1.44
C ALA A 27 15.74 14.41 1.97
N THR A 28 15.57 15.00 3.15
CA THR A 28 16.62 15.50 4.03
C THR A 28 16.97 14.45 5.11
N GLU A 29 18.05 14.63 5.86
CA GLU A 29 18.44 13.71 6.96
C GLU A 29 17.36 13.54 8.03
N THR A 30 16.44 14.50 8.16
CA THR A 30 15.31 14.46 9.11
C THR A 30 14.00 13.99 8.47
N SER A 31 14.01 13.57 7.21
CA SER A 31 12.77 13.14 6.55
C SER A 31 12.31 11.80 7.08
N ASP A 32 11.05 11.74 7.49
CA ASP A 32 10.37 10.53 7.95
C ASP A 32 10.38 9.45 6.85
N ILE A 33 10.24 8.19 7.26
CA ILE A 33 10.15 7.05 6.35
C ILE A 33 8.68 6.68 6.25
N ASP A 34 8.05 7.08 5.15
CA ASP A 34 6.71 6.61 4.81
C ASP A 34 6.80 5.21 4.21
N ILE A 35 6.00 4.28 4.71
CA ILE A 35 5.87 2.92 4.17
C ILE A 35 4.39 2.66 3.93
N LYS A 36 4.06 2.25 2.69
CA LYS A 36 2.69 1.90 2.27
C LYS A 36 2.73 0.56 1.57
N ASP A 37 2.17 -0.44 2.22
CA ASP A 37 2.48 -1.84 1.91
C ASP A 37 1.23 -2.70 1.83
N VAL A 38 1.39 -3.96 1.41
CA VAL A 38 0.30 -4.91 1.23
C VAL A 38 0.62 -6.22 1.92
N PHE A 39 -0.34 -6.74 2.70
CA PHE A 39 -0.26 -8.07 3.33
C PHE A 39 -1.52 -8.88 3.03
N TYR A 40 -1.46 -10.19 3.29
CA TYR A 40 -2.66 -11.05 3.26
C TYR A 40 -2.98 -11.57 4.66
N LEU A 41 -4.26 -11.70 4.97
CA LEU A 41 -4.69 -12.23 6.26
C LEU A 41 -4.36 -13.72 6.38
N PRO A 42 -3.85 -14.17 7.53
CA PRO A 42 -3.74 -15.60 7.81
C PRO A 42 -5.15 -16.19 7.94
N GLN A 43 -5.27 -17.49 7.66
CA GLN A 43 -6.55 -18.19 7.53
C GLN A 43 -7.48 -18.02 8.75
N ALA A 44 -6.92 -18.02 9.97
CA ALA A 44 -7.69 -17.86 11.20
C ALA A 44 -8.35 -16.48 11.30
N ASP A 45 -7.64 -15.41 10.92
CA ASP A 45 -8.16 -14.05 10.93
C ASP A 45 -9.09 -13.80 9.75
N PHE A 46 -8.83 -14.41 8.59
CA PHE A 46 -9.71 -14.31 7.42
C PHE A 46 -11.11 -14.89 7.66
N TYR A 47 -11.21 -15.98 8.42
CA TYR A 47 -12.50 -16.55 8.84
C TYR A 47 -13.05 -15.96 10.15
N GLY A 48 -12.32 -15.02 10.74
CA GLY A 48 -12.72 -14.32 11.94
C GLY A 48 -13.93 -13.41 11.72
N LEU A 49 -14.54 -12.96 12.82
CA LEU A 49 -15.62 -11.98 12.78
C LEU A 49 -15.09 -10.54 12.71
N GLU A 50 -13.81 -10.34 13.01
CA GLU A 50 -13.15 -9.04 12.97
C GLU A 50 -12.62 -8.77 11.57
N ARG A 51 -12.98 -7.60 11.02
CA ARG A 51 -12.49 -7.18 9.71
C ARG A 51 -11.27 -6.29 9.89
N ILE A 52 -10.12 -6.80 9.47
CA ILE A 52 -8.85 -6.05 9.48
C ILE A 52 -8.63 -5.49 8.07
N HIS A 53 -8.77 -4.18 7.91
CA HIS A 53 -8.54 -3.50 6.63
C HIS A 53 -7.09 -3.03 6.46
N GLN A 54 -6.44 -2.67 7.56
CA GLN A 54 -5.07 -2.18 7.59
C GLN A 54 -4.47 -2.33 8.99
N ILE A 55 -3.15 -2.32 9.05
CA ILE A 55 -2.37 -2.27 10.29
C ILE A 55 -1.39 -1.12 10.14
N SER A 56 -1.26 -0.28 11.16
CA SER A 56 -0.30 0.82 11.18
C SER A 56 0.55 0.81 12.46
N ASN A 57 1.72 1.44 12.39
CA ASN A 57 2.49 1.76 13.58
C ASN A 57 1.85 2.94 14.35
N GLU A 58 2.37 3.24 15.53
CA GLU A 58 1.82 4.29 16.41
C GLU A 58 1.79 5.69 15.76
N THR A 59 2.76 5.99 14.90
CA THR A 59 2.87 7.29 14.21
C THR A 59 2.07 7.35 12.90
N ASN A 60 1.59 6.21 12.40
CA ASN A 60 0.96 6.04 11.08
C ASN A 60 1.87 6.34 9.87
N ASP A 61 3.18 6.42 10.08
CA ASP A 61 4.15 6.54 8.98
C ASP A 61 4.31 5.21 8.24
N ILE A 62 4.01 4.09 8.90
CA ILE A 62 4.06 2.75 8.34
C ILE A 62 2.64 2.18 8.34
N VAL A 63 2.10 1.94 7.15
CA VAL A 63 0.76 1.38 6.95
C VAL A 63 0.81 0.19 6.00
N TYR A 64 0.27 -0.94 6.44
CA TYR A 64 0.06 -2.14 5.64
C TYR A 64 -1.43 -2.31 5.37
N TYR A 65 -1.84 -2.30 4.11
CA TYR A 65 -3.19 -2.61 3.68
C TYR A 65 -3.38 -4.12 3.54
N GLU A 66 -4.52 -4.62 4.01
CA GLU A 66 -4.94 -5.98 3.72
C GLU A 66 -5.22 -6.11 2.20
N LEU A 67 -4.92 -7.27 1.60
CA LEU A 67 -5.01 -7.49 0.16
C LEU A 67 -6.40 -7.17 -0.43
N GLY A 68 -7.48 -7.58 0.23
CA GLY A 68 -8.85 -7.20 -0.12
C GLY A 68 -9.05 -5.68 -0.08
N ARG A 69 -8.59 -5.01 0.99
CA ARG A 69 -8.63 -3.53 1.08
C ARG A 69 -7.80 -2.85 -0.01
N PHE A 70 -6.64 -3.39 -0.34
CA PHE A 70 -5.79 -2.91 -1.43
C PHE A 70 -6.54 -2.97 -2.77
N VAL A 71 -7.19 -4.09 -3.07
CA VAL A 71 -8.01 -4.25 -4.29
C VAL A 71 -9.23 -3.31 -4.29
N GLU A 72 -9.93 -3.14 -3.17
CA GLU A 72 -11.01 -2.17 -3.03
C GLU A 72 -10.54 -0.75 -3.41
N LEU A 73 -9.40 -0.31 -2.87
CA LEU A 73 -8.84 1.01 -3.13
C LEU A 73 -8.36 1.19 -4.57
N LEU A 74 -7.82 0.14 -5.18
CA LEU A 74 -7.46 0.16 -6.61
C LEU A 74 -8.70 0.32 -7.50
N LEU A 75 -9.79 -0.38 -7.19
CA LEU A 75 -11.06 -0.24 -7.92
C LEU A 75 -11.67 1.18 -7.77
N GLU A 76 -11.43 1.84 -6.65
CA GLU A 76 -11.79 3.24 -6.40
C GLU A 76 -10.85 4.26 -7.07
N SER A 77 -9.82 3.79 -7.80
CA SER A 77 -8.79 4.65 -8.41
C SER A 77 -8.06 5.53 -7.38
N ASN A 78 -7.81 5.02 -6.18
CA ASN A 78 -7.12 5.77 -5.14
C ASN A 78 -5.65 6.02 -5.52
N PRO A 79 -5.21 7.28 -5.65
CA PRO A 79 -3.88 7.59 -6.16
C PRO A 79 -2.75 7.05 -5.27
N ASN A 80 -2.94 7.00 -3.95
CA ASN A 80 -1.93 6.47 -3.02
C ASN A 80 -1.64 5.00 -3.25
N VAL A 81 -2.66 4.23 -3.63
CA VAL A 81 -2.54 2.77 -3.84
C VAL A 81 -2.14 2.47 -5.29
N MET A 82 -2.57 3.31 -6.24
CA MET A 82 -2.14 3.21 -7.63
C MET A 82 -0.62 3.40 -7.79
N GLU A 83 0.00 4.26 -6.97
CA GLU A 83 1.45 4.44 -6.92
C GLU A 83 2.19 3.12 -6.61
N LEU A 84 1.59 2.27 -5.77
CA LEU A 84 2.15 0.98 -5.35
C LEU A 84 2.20 -0.07 -6.48
N LEU A 85 1.46 0.13 -7.57
CA LEU A 85 1.55 -0.73 -8.76
C LEU A 85 2.79 -0.42 -9.61
N PHE A 86 3.39 0.74 -9.44
CA PHE A 86 4.53 1.22 -10.22
C PHE A 86 5.67 1.76 -9.35
N PRO A 87 6.17 0.97 -8.39
CA PRO A 87 7.22 1.46 -7.51
C PRO A 87 8.55 1.66 -8.28
N PRO A 88 9.30 2.72 -7.97
CA PRO A 88 10.70 2.83 -8.36
C PRO A 88 11.48 1.61 -7.85
N SER A 89 12.31 0.99 -8.70
CA SER A 89 12.96 -0.28 -8.38
C SER A 89 13.90 -0.22 -7.17
N ASP A 90 14.46 0.95 -6.89
CA ASP A 90 15.32 1.25 -5.74
C ASP A 90 14.55 1.39 -4.42
N CYS A 91 13.22 1.52 -4.48
CA CYS A 91 12.35 1.66 -3.32
C CYS A 91 11.74 0.33 -2.86
N ILE A 92 11.82 -0.72 -3.67
CA ILE A 92 11.22 -2.03 -3.41
C ILE A 92 12.09 -2.85 -2.44
N ARG A 93 11.49 -3.34 -1.35
CA ARG A 93 12.12 -4.31 -0.43
C ARG A 93 11.53 -5.72 -0.59
N ILE A 94 10.20 -5.81 -0.74
CA ILE A 94 9.49 -7.06 -1.00
C ILE A 94 8.53 -6.82 -2.17
N TYR A 95 8.54 -7.73 -3.15
CA TYR A 95 7.57 -7.70 -4.25
C TYR A 95 7.19 -9.12 -4.64
N HIS A 96 6.09 -9.60 -4.08
CA HIS A 96 5.63 -10.96 -4.30
C HIS A 96 5.05 -11.11 -5.72
N PRO A 97 5.28 -12.25 -6.42
CA PRO A 97 4.75 -12.46 -7.77
C PRO A 97 3.24 -12.30 -7.90
N LEU A 98 2.46 -12.48 -6.83
CA LEU A 98 1.02 -12.21 -6.84
C LEU A 98 0.70 -10.74 -7.16
N ILE A 99 1.53 -9.80 -6.73
CA ILE A 99 1.33 -8.37 -7.01
C ILE A 99 1.48 -8.10 -8.52
N THR A 100 2.39 -8.80 -9.22
CA THR A 100 2.57 -8.67 -10.68
C THR A 100 1.33 -9.07 -11.49
N GLN A 101 0.39 -9.79 -10.89
CA GLN A 101 -0.82 -10.23 -11.58
C GLN A 101 -1.85 -9.11 -11.74
N PHE A 102 -1.76 -8.06 -10.91
CA PHE A 102 -2.61 -6.88 -11.02
C PHE A 102 -2.17 -6.04 -12.21
N LYS A 103 -3.00 -5.99 -13.25
CA LYS A 103 -2.73 -5.15 -14.42
C LYS A 103 -3.27 -3.75 -14.19
N PRO A 104 -2.45 -2.69 -14.34
CA PRO A 104 -2.90 -1.32 -14.19
C PRO A 104 -4.10 -0.97 -15.07
N GLU A 105 -4.19 -1.57 -16.27
CA GLU A 105 -5.33 -1.36 -17.18
C GLU A 105 -6.69 -1.74 -16.57
N TRP A 106 -6.72 -2.58 -15.53
CA TRP A 106 -7.96 -2.95 -14.84
C TRP A 106 -8.52 -1.84 -13.96
N PHE A 107 -7.64 -0.95 -13.50
CA PHE A 107 -7.97 0.08 -12.52
C PHE A 107 -8.04 1.48 -13.15
N VAL A 108 -7.39 1.66 -14.30
CA VAL A 108 -7.42 2.92 -15.05
C VAL A 108 -8.75 3.05 -15.82
N SER A 109 -9.71 3.78 -15.26
CA SER A 109 -10.98 4.15 -15.91
C SER A 109 -11.08 5.67 -16.13
N LYS A 110 -12.09 6.15 -16.88
CA LYS A 110 -12.38 7.59 -17.01
C LYS A 110 -12.59 8.29 -15.65
N GLN A 111 -12.91 7.54 -14.59
CA GLN A 111 -13.02 8.02 -13.22
C GLN A 111 -11.67 8.50 -12.66
N CYS A 112 -10.54 7.90 -13.06
CA CYS A 112 -9.21 8.29 -12.60
C CYS A 112 -8.91 9.76 -12.89
N GLN A 113 -9.39 10.29 -14.03
CA GLN A 113 -9.22 11.70 -14.38
C GLN A 113 -9.86 12.64 -13.34
N GLN A 114 -10.95 12.23 -12.70
CA GLN A 114 -11.64 13.04 -11.70
C GLN A 114 -10.97 12.96 -10.32
N THR A 115 -10.51 11.78 -9.90
CA THR A 115 -9.82 11.61 -8.61
C THR A 115 -8.49 12.36 -8.58
N PHE A 116 -7.67 12.28 -9.64
CA PHE A 116 -6.42 13.05 -9.74
C PHE A 116 -6.64 14.57 -9.82
N ALA A 117 -7.76 15.02 -10.40
CA ALA A 117 -8.12 16.44 -10.43
C ALA A 117 -8.55 16.98 -9.05
N GLY A 118 -9.11 16.14 -8.18
CA GLY A 118 -9.50 16.52 -6.82
C GLY A 118 -8.30 16.79 -5.89
N TYR A 119 -7.19 16.06 -6.07
CA TYR A 119 -5.97 16.25 -5.29
C TYR A 119 -5.11 17.44 -5.76
N SER A 120 -5.37 18.01 -6.93
CA SER A 120 -4.65 19.16 -7.49
C SER A 120 -5.35 20.51 -7.25
N GLN A 121 -6.44 20.55 -6.47
CA GLN A 121 -7.15 21.79 -6.11
C GLN A 121 -6.77 22.39 -4.75
N ILE A 122 -5.67 21.96 -4.14
CA ILE A 122 -5.06 22.66 -3.00
C ILE A 122 -3.65 23.07 -3.41
N SER A 123 -3.56 24.23 -4.07
CA SER A 123 -2.33 24.97 -4.32
C SER A 123 -2.60 26.46 -4.14
#